data_AF-A0A7S2UIU1-F1
#
_entry.id   AF-A0A7S2UIU1-F1
#
_cell.length_a   1.000
_cell.length_b   1.000
_cell.length_c   1.000
_cell.angle_alpha   90.00
_cell.angle_beta   90.00
_cell.angle_gamma   90.00
#
_symmetry.space_group_name_H-M   'P 1'
#
loop_
_entity.id
_entity.type
_entity.pdbx_description
1 polymer ?
#
loop_
_entity_poly.entity_id
_entity_poly.type
_entity_poly.pdbx_seq_one_letter_code
_entity_poly.pdbx_strand_id
1 'polypeptide(L)'
;MGDAGYDPRRSRVSEDTFQNFVRGNITGVITEVPGIGPKAAEKLAASDDTDDRITNTYQLIGKFLMLKGPDDDENKVASMQHMEKFWYYLKERGIASHRSAIVKAIAEKMNMFIPGIYERDCYGDDSDDDDE
;
A
#
# COMPACT_ATOMS: atom_id res chain seq x y z
N MET A 1 14.38 -18.06 -1.06
CA MET A 1 13.83 -17.34 0.10
C MET A 1 12.56 -16.66 -0.38
N GLY A 2 11.40 -17.17 0.05
CA GLY A 2 10.09 -16.73 -0.47
C GLY A 2 9.87 -15.25 -0.21
N ASP A 3 9.78 -14.46 -1.28
CA ASP A 3 9.38 -13.05 -1.17
C ASP A 3 7.87 -13.03 -0.94
N ALA A 4 7.48 -13.27 0.31
CA ALA A 4 6.08 -13.38 0.68
C ALA A 4 5.39 -12.03 0.46
N GLY A 5 4.19 -12.08 -0.13
CA GLY A 5 3.40 -10.94 -0.61
C GLY A 5 2.95 -9.97 0.48
N TYR A 6 1.87 -9.24 0.21
CA TYR A 6 1.35 -8.28 1.17
C TYR A 6 0.86 -8.99 2.45
N ASP A 7 1.29 -8.47 3.59
CA ASP A 7 0.82 -8.88 4.92
C ASP A 7 0.81 -7.62 5.81
N PRO A 8 -0.36 -7.17 6.30
CA PRO A 8 -0.47 -5.96 7.11
C PRO A 8 0.29 -6.06 8.45
N ARG A 9 0.50 -7.28 8.99
CA ARG A 9 1.22 -7.53 10.25
C ARG A 9 2.72 -7.26 10.12
N ARG A 10 3.24 -7.27 8.90
CA ARG A 10 4.65 -6.94 8.60
C ARG A 10 4.93 -5.44 8.55
N SER A 11 3.92 -4.59 8.79
CA SER A 11 4.15 -3.16 8.98
C SER A 11 5.00 -2.92 10.23
N ARG A 12 6.13 -2.22 10.06
CA ARG A 12 7.07 -1.88 11.16
C ARG A 12 7.01 -0.39 11.55
N VAL A 13 5.96 0.31 11.17
CA VAL A 13 5.74 1.72 11.52
C VAL A 13 5.00 1.79 12.85
N SER A 14 5.34 2.77 13.71
CA SER A 14 4.60 2.99 14.96
C SER A 14 3.13 3.32 14.70
N GLU A 15 2.26 2.86 15.60
CA GLU A 15 0.81 3.10 15.47
C GLU A 15 0.49 4.60 15.47
N ASP A 16 1.22 5.42 16.24
CA ASP A 16 1.02 6.87 16.26
C ASP A 16 1.31 7.52 14.90
N THR A 17 2.45 7.18 14.27
CA THR A 17 2.80 7.69 12.94
C THR A 17 1.74 7.31 11.92
N PHE A 18 1.27 6.06 12.02
CA PHE A 18 0.25 5.52 11.15
C PHE A 18 -1.10 6.26 11.33
N GLN A 19 -1.59 6.39 12.56
CA GLN A 19 -2.86 7.05 12.86
C GLN A 19 -2.84 8.54 12.52
N ASN A 20 -1.71 9.22 12.71
CA ASN A 20 -1.54 10.62 12.33
C ASN A 20 -1.69 10.80 10.82
N PHE A 21 -1.10 9.93 10.00
CA PHE A 21 -1.28 9.95 8.55
C PHE A 21 -2.74 9.65 8.15
N VAL A 22 -3.34 8.60 8.72
CA VAL A 22 -4.71 8.19 8.39
C VAL A 22 -5.71 9.31 8.69
N ARG A 23 -5.60 9.96 9.84
CA ARG A 23 -6.53 11.04 10.26
C ARG A 23 -6.18 12.41 9.67
N GLY A 24 -4.92 12.64 9.33
CA GLY A 24 -4.42 13.92 8.80
C GLY A 24 -4.89 14.22 7.38
N ASN A 25 -4.65 15.44 6.91
CA ASN A 25 -4.93 15.81 5.52
C ASN A 25 -3.84 15.31 4.57
N ILE A 26 -4.20 15.02 3.32
CA ILE A 26 -3.19 14.74 2.28
C ILE A 26 -2.68 16.07 1.73
N THR A 27 -1.39 16.34 1.93
CA THR A 27 -0.72 17.59 1.52
C THR A 27 0.01 17.49 0.17
N GLY A 28 0.14 16.27 -0.35
CA GLY A 28 0.96 15.96 -1.54
C GLY A 28 2.41 15.62 -1.23
N VAL A 29 2.89 15.76 0.01
CA VAL A 29 4.26 15.40 0.36
C VAL A 29 4.41 13.88 0.47
N ILE A 30 5.15 13.27 -0.48
CA ILE A 30 5.24 11.80 -0.59
C ILE A 30 5.88 11.13 0.64
N THR A 31 6.79 11.83 1.32
CA THR A 31 7.47 11.33 2.52
C THR A 31 6.63 11.41 3.79
N GLU A 32 5.43 12.00 3.74
CA GLU A 32 4.46 11.92 4.85
C GLU A 32 3.79 10.54 4.91
N VAL A 33 3.83 9.76 3.82
CA VAL A 33 3.31 8.40 3.79
C VAL A 33 4.23 7.50 4.62
N PRO A 34 3.71 6.83 5.67
CA PRO A 34 4.51 5.96 6.50
C PRO A 34 5.20 4.84 5.71
N GLY A 35 6.50 4.67 5.94
CA GLY A 35 7.33 3.73 5.21
C GLY A 35 8.04 4.32 3.97
N ILE A 36 7.73 5.57 3.58
CA ILE A 36 8.43 6.25 2.49
C ILE A 36 9.46 7.25 3.04
N GLY A 37 10.73 6.85 3.01
CA GLY A 37 11.87 7.76 3.22
C GLY A 37 12.40 8.35 1.90
N PRO A 38 13.44 9.21 1.95
CA PRO A 38 14.00 9.89 0.77
C PRO A 38 14.37 8.93 -0.37
N LYS A 39 15.04 7.81 -0.07
CA LYS A 39 15.42 6.80 -1.07
C LYS A 39 14.22 6.10 -1.71
N ALA A 40 13.13 5.92 -0.97
CA ALA A 40 11.91 5.34 -1.52
C ALA A 40 11.22 6.36 -2.44
N ALA A 41 11.19 7.63 -2.06
CA ALA A 41 10.69 8.72 -2.89
C ALA A 41 11.48 8.87 -4.20
N GLU A 42 12.82 8.81 -4.15
CA GLU A 42 13.68 8.81 -5.35
C GLU A 42 13.32 7.67 -6.31
N LYS A 43 13.15 6.45 -5.79
CA LYS A 43 12.78 5.27 -6.59
C LYS A 43 11.38 5.38 -7.21
N LEU A 44 10.42 5.93 -6.46
CA LEU A 44 9.08 6.21 -6.95
C LEU A 44 9.08 7.28 -8.06
N ALA A 45 9.98 8.25 -7.98
CA ALA A 45 10.16 9.28 -9.00
C ALA A 45 11.00 8.84 -10.20
N ALA A 46 11.77 7.75 -10.09
CA ALA A 46 12.66 7.24 -11.14
C ALA A 46 11.89 6.45 -12.22
N SER A 47 10.99 7.12 -12.94
CA SER A 47 10.27 6.56 -14.10
C SER A 47 10.44 7.47 -15.30
N ASP A 48 10.80 6.91 -16.46
CA ASP A 48 10.85 7.67 -17.71
C ASP A 48 9.44 7.93 -18.28
N ASP A 49 8.49 7.06 -17.94
CA ASP A 49 7.07 7.27 -18.20
C ASP A 49 6.49 8.27 -17.19
N THR A 50 5.94 9.39 -17.70
CA THR A 50 5.32 10.43 -16.88
C THR A 50 4.09 9.95 -16.13
N ASP A 51 3.37 8.97 -16.68
CA ASP A 51 2.11 8.47 -16.11
C ASP A 51 2.37 7.46 -14.98
N ASP A 52 3.57 6.84 -14.97
CA ASP A 52 4.03 5.95 -13.90
C ASP A 52 4.96 6.65 -12.89
N ARG A 53 5.28 7.92 -13.11
CA ARG A 53 6.15 8.70 -12.22
C ARG A 53 5.40 9.19 -10.99
N ILE A 54 5.88 8.80 -9.80
CA ILE A 54 5.26 9.19 -8.53
C ILE A 54 6.17 10.15 -7.77
N THR A 55 5.79 11.43 -7.75
CA THR A 55 6.49 12.52 -7.05
C THR A 55 5.73 13.06 -5.85
N ASN A 56 4.43 12.77 -5.74
CA ASN A 56 3.56 13.26 -4.69
C ASN A 56 2.54 12.21 -4.25
N THR A 57 1.93 12.42 -3.08
CA THR A 57 0.99 11.47 -2.47
C THR A 57 -0.28 11.27 -3.30
N TYR A 58 -0.73 12.30 -4.03
CA TYR A 58 -1.93 12.19 -4.88
C TYR A 58 -1.71 11.19 -6.02
N GLN A 59 -0.53 11.23 -6.65
CA GLN A 59 -0.16 10.27 -7.70
C GLN A 59 -0.07 8.84 -7.14
N LEU A 60 0.51 8.67 -5.95
CA LEU A 60 0.58 7.36 -5.31
C LEU A 60 -0.82 6.79 -5.03
N ILE A 61 -1.72 7.63 -4.53
CA ILE A 61 -3.14 7.29 -4.34
C ILE A 61 -3.80 6.94 -5.67
N GLY A 62 -3.59 7.75 -6.71
CA GLY A 62 -4.12 7.47 -8.05
C GLY A 62 -3.65 6.12 -8.57
N LYS A 63 -2.36 5.82 -8.43
CA LYS A 63 -1.80 4.51 -8.80
C LYS A 63 -2.43 3.37 -8.02
N PHE A 64 -2.60 3.53 -6.70
CA PHE A 64 -3.31 2.56 -5.88
C PHE A 64 -4.73 2.33 -6.42
N LEU A 65 -5.51 3.38 -6.65
CA LEU A 65 -6.89 3.25 -7.14
C LEU A 65 -6.97 2.61 -8.54
N MET A 66 -6.06 2.93 -9.45
CA MET A 66 -5.99 2.31 -10.78
C MET A 66 -5.80 0.79 -10.71
N LEU A 67 -5.12 0.27 -9.67
CA LEU A 67 -4.89 -1.16 -9.50
C LEU A 67 -6.11 -1.93 -8.98
N LYS A 68 -7.18 -1.24 -8.55
CA LYS A 68 -8.48 -1.86 -8.22
C LYS A 68 -9.19 -2.39 -9.48
N GLY A 69 -8.70 -2.03 -10.67
CA GLY A 69 -9.22 -2.50 -11.94
C GLY A 69 -10.65 -2.04 -12.22
N PRO A 70 -11.25 -2.47 -13.34
CA PRO A 70 -12.68 -2.31 -13.56
C PRO A 70 -13.46 -3.12 -12.50
N ASP A 71 -14.51 -2.53 -11.95
CA ASP A 71 -15.38 -3.17 -10.95
C ASP A 71 -16.62 -3.76 -11.65
N ASP A 72 -16.39 -4.66 -12.60
CA ASP A 72 -17.43 -5.43 -13.28
C ASP A 72 -17.42 -6.91 -12.84
N ASP A 73 -18.49 -7.64 -13.14
CA ASP A 73 -18.70 -9.01 -12.63
C ASP A 73 -17.62 -10.02 -13.10
N GLU A 74 -16.95 -9.76 -14.22
CA GLU A 74 -15.92 -10.66 -14.77
C GLU A 74 -14.50 -10.30 -14.30
N ASN A 75 -14.26 -9.03 -13.95
CA ASN A 75 -12.94 -8.48 -13.66
C ASN A 75 -12.80 -7.90 -12.24
N LYS A 76 -13.78 -8.16 -11.36
CA LYS A 76 -13.79 -7.66 -9.99
C LYS A 76 -12.52 -8.03 -9.23
N VAL A 77 -11.74 -7.03 -8.85
CA VAL A 77 -10.54 -7.20 -8.01
C VAL A 77 -10.95 -7.16 -6.54
N ALA A 78 -10.82 -8.27 -5.83
CA ALA A 78 -11.07 -8.34 -4.40
C ALA A 78 -10.04 -7.51 -3.60
N SER A 79 -10.39 -7.10 -2.37
CA SER A 79 -9.51 -6.34 -1.47
C SER A 79 -8.10 -6.93 -1.37
N MET A 80 -8.00 -8.25 -1.14
CA MET A 80 -6.70 -8.93 -1.01
C MET A 80 -5.84 -8.80 -2.27
N GLN A 81 -6.42 -9.12 -3.43
CA GLN A 81 -5.75 -9.03 -4.72
C GLN A 81 -5.33 -7.59 -5.04
N HIS A 82 -6.13 -6.59 -4.64
CA HIS A 82 -5.80 -5.17 -4.84
C HIS A 82 -4.57 -4.76 -4.02
N MET A 83 -4.49 -5.17 -2.75
CA MET A 83 -3.32 -4.89 -1.91
C MET A 83 -2.07 -5.60 -2.42
N GLU A 84 -2.19 -6.84 -2.88
CA GLU A 84 -1.08 -7.58 -3.49
C GLU A 84 -0.57 -6.90 -4.75
N LYS A 85 -1.47 -6.50 -5.66
CA LYS A 85 -1.10 -5.75 -6.88
C LYS A 85 -0.32 -4.49 -6.52
N PHE A 86 -0.76 -3.73 -5.51
CA PHE A 86 -0.06 -2.54 -5.09
C PHE A 86 1.29 -2.83 -4.43
N TRP A 87 1.39 -3.91 -3.65
CA TRP A 87 2.64 -4.35 -3.05
C TRP A 87 3.67 -4.80 -4.09
N TYR A 88 3.23 -5.54 -5.12
CA TYR A 88 4.09 -5.95 -6.23
C TYR A 88 4.53 -4.76 -7.08
N TYR A 89 3.64 -3.79 -7.31
CA TYR A 89 4.03 -2.52 -7.93
C TYR A 89 5.17 -1.85 -7.14
N LEU A 90 5.05 -1.71 -5.81
CA LEU A 90 6.13 -1.13 -5.00
C LEU A 90 7.43 -1.95 -5.09
N LYS A 91 7.33 -3.28 -5.16
CA LYS A 91 8.49 -4.16 -5.39
C LYS A 91 9.16 -3.89 -6.73
N GLU A 92 8.38 -3.80 -7.81
CA GLU A 92 8.87 -3.51 -9.17
C GLU A 92 9.51 -2.12 -9.26
N ARG A 93 8.99 -1.14 -8.52
CA ARG A 93 9.64 0.17 -8.31
C ARG A 93 10.94 0.09 -7.50
N GLY A 94 11.36 -1.10 -7.06
CA GLY A 94 12.59 -1.33 -6.32
C GLY A 94 12.51 -0.98 -4.83
N ILE A 95 11.31 -0.85 -4.25
CA ILE A 95 11.14 -0.60 -2.82
C ILE A 95 11.41 -1.89 -2.04
N ALA A 96 12.59 -1.98 -1.41
CA ALA A 96 13.06 -3.22 -0.78
C ALA A 96 12.42 -3.49 0.60
N SER A 97 12.12 -2.44 1.37
CA SER A 97 11.61 -2.53 2.74
C SER A 97 10.33 -1.70 2.91
N HIS A 98 9.59 -1.95 4.00
CA HIS A 98 8.39 -1.21 4.39
C HIS A 98 7.21 -1.22 3.40
N ARG A 99 7.25 -2.02 2.33
CA ARG A 99 6.15 -2.19 1.36
C ARG A 99 4.80 -2.40 2.05
N SER A 100 4.71 -3.34 3.00
CA SER A 100 3.47 -3.58 3.76
C SER A 100 2.99 -2.38 4.57
N ALA A 101 3.91 -1.57 5.12
CA ALA A 101 3.51 -0.35 5.84
C ALA A 101 2.94 0.70 4.89
N ILE A 102 3.53 0.86 3.70
CA ILE A 102 3.05 1.78 2.66
C ILE A 102 1.66 1.35 2.18
N VAL A 103 1.49 0.06 1.85
CA VAL A 103 0.19 -0.48 1.41
C VAL A 103 -0.87 -0.26 2.51
N LYS A 104 -0.58 -0.67 3.75
CA LYS A 104 -1.51 -0.48 4.88
C LYS A 104 -1.89 0.99 5.05
N ALA A 105 -0.92 1.91 5.00
CA ALA A 105 -1.18 3.34 5.19
C ALA A 105 -2.08 3.94 4.11
N ILE A 106 -1.80 3.65 2.83
CA ILE A 106 -2.62 4.12 1.71
C ILE A 106 -4.00 3.46 1.75
N ALA A 107 -4.08 2.16 1.96
CA ALA A 107 -5.34 1.41 1.96
C ALA A 107 -6.28 1.90 3.07
N GLU A 108 -5.78 2.08 4.29
CA GLU A 108 -6.58 2.55 5.43
C GLU A 108 -7.00 4.00 5.27
N LYS A 109 -6.10 4.85 4.74
CA LYS A 109 -6.44 6.22 4.39
C LYS A 109 -7.57 6.26 3.35
N MET A 110 -7.48 5.43 2.30
CA MET A 110 -8.48 5.37 1.24
C MET A 110 -9.79 4.74 1.70
N ASN A 111 -9.75 3.78 2.62
CA ASN A 111 -10.95 3.17 3.19
C ASN A 111 -11.85 4.18 3.93
N MET A 112 -11.27 5.26 4.45
CA MET A 112 -12.07 6.36 5.01
C MET A 112 -12.87 7.14 3.96
N PHE A 113 -12.39 7.21 2.72
CA PHE A 113 -13.05 7.92 1.61
C PHE A 113 -13.91 6.99 0.76
N ILE A 114 -13.51 5.73 0.64
CA ILE A 114 -14.14 4.68 -0.17
C ILE A 114 -14.29 3.44 0.72
N PRO A 115 -15.32 3.39 1.56
CA PRO A 115 -15.54 2.27 2.47
C PRO A 115 -15.63 0.94 1.71
N GLY A 116 -14.92 -0.08 2.20
CA GLY A 116 -14.88 -1.41 1.61
C GLY A 116 -13.75 -1.63 0.59
N ILE A 117 -12.95 -0.59 0.28
CA ILE A 117 -11.77 -0.77 -0.58
C ILE A 117 -10.65 -1.56 0.12
N TYR A 118 -10.66 -1.57 1.45
CA TYR A 118 -9.71 -2.33 2.26
C TYR A 118 -10.41 -3.11 3.37
N GLU A 119 -10.29 -4.42 3.30
CA GLU A 119 -10.83 -5.38 4.26
C GLU A 119 -9.66 -6.01 5.02
N ARG A 120 -9.41 -5.51 6.24
CA ARG A 120 -8.30 -5.97 7.09
C ARG A 120 -8.48 -7.42 7.55
N ASP A 121 -9.72 -7.85 7.73
CA ASP A 121 -10.06 -9.17 8.28
C ASP A 121 -9.83 -10.33 7.30
N CYS A 122 -9.57 -10.04 6.02
CA CYS A 122 -9.16 -11.06 5.04
C CYS A 122 -7.78 -11.66 5.33
N TYR A 123 -6.99 -11.01 6.20
CA TYR A 123 -5.67 -11.46 6.62
C TYR A 123 -5.81 -12.09 8.02
N GLY A 124 -6.54 -13.20 8.08
CA GLY A 124 -6.80 -13.96 9.30
C GLY A 124 -5.53 -14.49 9.97
N ASP A 125 -5.66 -14.77 11.27
CA ASP A 125 -4.62 -15.31 12.14
C ASP A 125 -4.24 -16.72 11.69
N ASP A 126 -3.33 -16.84 10.71
CA ASP A 126 -2.41 -17.98 10.71
C ASP A 126 -1.45 -17.74 11.88
N SER A 127 -1.96 -17.88 13.11
CA SER A 127 -1.15 -18.35 14.21
C SER A 127 -0.89 -19.81 13.89
N ASP A 128 0.30 -20.11 13.41
CA ASP A 128 0.79 -21.48 13.34
C ASP A 128 0.62 -22.08 14.75
N ASP A 129 -0.43 -22.89 14.93
CA ASP A 129 -0.47 -23.97 15.92
C ASP A 129 0.62 -24.97 15.51
N ASP A 130 1.88 -24.61 15.73
CA ASP A 130 3.00 -25.55 15.80
C ASP A 130 3.36 -25.71 17.29
N ASP A 131 2.38 -26.19 18.06
CA ASP A 131 2.61 -26.92 19.30
C ASP A 131 2.79 -28.41 18.93
N GLU A 132 4.04 -28.84 18.75
CA GLU A 132 4.48 -30.23 19.05
C GLU A 132 5.96 -30.29 19.46
#